data_AF-A0A2C9UD27-F1
#
_entry.id   AF-A0A2C9UD27-F1
#
_cell.length_a   1.000
_cell.length_b   1.000
_cell.length_c   1.000
_cell.angle_alpha   90.00
_cell.angle_beta   90.00
_cell.angle_gamma   90.00
#
_symmetry.space_group_name_H-M   'P 1'
#
loop_
_entity.id
_entity.type
_entity.pdbx_description
1 polymer ?
#
loop_
_entity_poly.entity_id
_entity_poly.type
_entity_poly.pdbx_seq_one_letter_code
_entity_poly.pdbx_strand_id
1 'polypeptide(L)'
;CSKADWNILNLKTKNGLNMSLKNYCESWRMNVELHNIQNFQVVPQECVSYIGTYVISTQYQVDSERAIEECLVYLSTSCNLKKDGRDVWLFDIDDTLLSTVPYFKKHQFGGEQLNLTSLEEWMRQGKAPVLEYSLKLFNELKSRGVQIILVSSRRGHLRSATIDNLVDVGYHGWTSLRLRGPDDGLDGVQKFKANVRKQLINDGYRIWGIL
;
A
#
# COMPACT_ATOMS: atom_id res chain seq x y z
N CYS A 1 -0.73 29.04 -4.71
CA CYS A 1 -2.15 28.79 -5.02
C CYS A 1 -2.93 28.73 -3.72
N SER A 2 -3.96 29.56 -3.57
CA SER A 2 -4.75 29.68 -2.36
C SER A 2 -5.42 28.36 -1.99
N LYS A 3 -5.60 28.12 -0.67
CA LYS A 3 -6.53 27.11 -0.18
C LYS A 3 -7.91 27.47 -0.73
N ALA A 4 -8.35 26.75 -1.74
CA ALA A 4 -9.72 26.84 -2.20
C ALA A 4 -10.60 26.20 -1.11
N ASP A 5 -11.46 27.00 -0.49
CA ASP A 5 -12.56 26.51 0.33
C ASP A 5 -13.56 25.80 -0.60
N TRP A 6 -13.35 24.50 -0.83
CA TRP A 6 -14.25 23.64 -1.58
C TRP A 6 -15.42 23.24 -0.69
N ASN A 7 -16.34 24.16 -0.41
CA ASN A 7 -17.56 23.84 0.32
C ASN A 7 -18.60 23.27 -0.66
N ILE A 8 -18.57 21.95 -0.85
CA ILE A 8 -19.36 21.22 -1.86
C ILE A 8 -20.88 21.33 -1.67
N LEU A 9 -21.32 21.72 -0.47
CA LEU A 9 -22.73 21.95 -0.16
C LEU A 9 -23.36 23.09 -0.99
N ASN A 10 -22.55 23.95 -1.61
CA ASN A 10 -23.02 25.03 -2.49
C ASN A 10 -22.94 24.71 -3.99
N LEU A 11 -22.43 23.53 -4.39
CA LEU A 11 -22.35 23.13 -5.80
C LEU A 11 -23.63 22.42 -6.23
N LYS A 12 -24.71 23.21 -6.45
CA LYS A 12 -25.71 22.81 -7.45
C LYS A 12 -24.97 22.68 -8.77
N THR A 13 -24.67 21.45 -9.18
CA THR A 13 -23.98 21.21 -10.45
C THR A 13 -24.84 21.81 -11.58
N LYS A 14 -24.20 22.53 -12.51
CA LYS A 14 -24.87 23.20 -13.64
C LYS A 14 -25.69 22.26 -14.55
N ASN A 15 -25.62 20.94 -14.34
CA ASN A 15 -26.15 19.91 -15.22
C ASN A 15 -27.30 19.09 -14.59
N GLY A 16 -27.84 19.47 -13.42
CA GLY A 16 -28.96 18.76 -12.80
C GLY A 16 -28.61 17.42 -12.14
N LEU A 17 -27.32 17.10 -12.00
CA LEU A 17 -26.84 15.93 -11.26
C LEU A 17 -26.93 16.20 -9.75
N ASN A 18 -27.70 15.36 -9.03
CA ASN A 18 -27.82 15.46 -7.58
C ASN A 18 -26.58 14.86 -6.89
N MET A 19 -25.63 15.72 -6.56
CA MET A 19 -24.40 15.34 -5.88
C MET A 19 -24.64 15.30 -4.36
N SER A 20 -24.27 14.19 -3.72
CA SER A 20 -24.32 14.00 -2.27
C SER A 20 -22.90 13.88 -1.73
N LEU A 21 -22.70 14.14 -0.44
CA LEU A 21 -21.37 13.95 0.16
C LEU A 21 -20.86 12.51 -0.02
N LYS A 22 -21.77 11.53 0.10
CA LYS A 22 -21.45 10.11 -0.12
C LYS A 22 -20.90 9.85 -1.53
N ASN A 23 -21.65 10.23 -2.57
CA ASN A 23 -21.24 9.94 -3.95
C ASN A 23 -19.99 10.76 -4.37
N TYR A 24 -19.81 11.95 -3.79
CA TYR A 24 -18.59 12.72 -3.97
C TYR A 24 -17.37 12.00 -3.39
N CYS A 25 -17.43 11.56 -2.14
CA CYS A 25 -16.31 10.90 -1.49
C CYS A 25 -16.03 9.50 -2.06
N GLU A 26 -17.06 8.77 -2.49
CA GLU A 26 -16.92 7.54 -3.28
C GLU A 26 -16.18 7.80 -4.59
N SER A 27 -16.59 8.84 -5.33
CA SER A 27 -15.95 9.23 -6.59
C SER A 27 -14.50 9.68 -6.35
N TRP A 28 -14.24 10.46 -5.31
CA TRP A 28 -12.91 10.89 -4.93
C TRP A 28 -12.00 9.69 -4.65
N ARG A 29 -12.43 8.76 -3.77
CA ARG A 29 -11.67 7.54 -3.45
C ARG A 29 -11.35 6.74 -4.72
N MET A 30 -12.36 6.46 -5.53
CA MET A 30 -12.17 5.71 -6.78
C MET A 30 -11.16 6.39 -7.71
N ASN A 31 -11.20 7.72 -7.84
CA ASN A 31 -10.26 8.45 -8.69
C ASN A 31 -8.84 8.54 -8.10
N VAL A 32 -8.67 8.39 -6.78
CA VAL A 32 -7.36 8.17 -6.17
C VAL A 32 -6.83 6.78 -6.53
N GLU A 33 -7.63 5.73 -6.37
CA GLU A 33 -7.23 4.34 -6.71
C GLU A 33 -6.89 4.18 -8.20
N LEU A 34 -7.63 4.84 -9.07
CA LEU A 34 -7.39 4.85 -10.52
C LEU A 34 -6.24 5.79 -10.96
N HIS A 35 -5.56 6.45 -10.01
CA HIS A 35 -4.47 7.38 -10.28
C HIS A 35 -4.85 8.63 -11.10
N ASN A 36 -6.14 8.99 -11.14
CA ASN A 36 -6.61 10.25 -11.75
C ASN A 36 -6.38 11.45 -10.82
N ILE A 37 -6.58 11.25 -9.52
CA ILE A 37 -6.22 12.22 -8.48
C ILE A 37 -4.88 11.80 -7.88
N GLN A 38 -3.88 12.66 -8.00
CA GLN A 38 -2.51 12.39 -7.58
C GLN A 38 -1.99 13.48 -6.65
N ASN A 39 -0.94 13.15 -5.88
CA ASN A 39 -0.18 14.10 -5.05
C ASN A 39 -1.03 14.89 -4.04
N PHE A 40 -2.21 14.38 -3.67
CA PHE A 40 -2.99 14.95 -2.57
C PHE A 40 -2.20 14.83 -1.27
N GLN A 41 -2.24 15.87 -0.45
CA GLN A 41 -1.47 15.92 0.80
C GLN A 41 -2.25 15.34 1.99
N VAL A 42 -3.57 15.51 1.95
CA VAL A 42 -4.52 15.04 2.95
C VAL A 42 -5.82 14.64 2.26
N VAL A 43 -6.56 13.72 2.89
CA VAL A 43 -7.95 13.42 2.51
C VAL A 43 -8.79 14.70 2.63
N PRO A 44 -9.69 15.02 1.68
CA PRO A 44 -10.63 16.13 1.83
C PRO A 44 -11.37 16.02 3.17
N GLN A 45 -11.45 17.11 3.91
CA GLN A 45 -11.96 17.11 5.29
C GLN A 45 -13.37 16.53 5.38
N GLU A 46 -14.21 16.87 4.41
CA GLU A 46 -15.57 16.37 4.28
C GLU A 46 -15.65 14.85 4.01
N CYS A 47 -14.57 14.24 3.50
CA CYS A 47 -14.47 12.82 3.18
C CYS A 47 -13.77 11.98 4.25
N VAL A 48 -13.20 12.58 5.29
CA VAL A 48 -12.50 11.86 6.37
C VAL A 48 -13.39 10.79 7.00
N SER A 49 -14.64 11.13 7.33
CA SER A 49 -15.58 10.17 7.93
C SER A 49 -15.95 9.04 6.95
N TYR A 50 -16.05 9.34 5.66
CA TYR A 50 -16.34 8.35 4.63
C TYR A 50 -15.15 7.38 4.47
N ILE A 51 -13.93 7.90 4.35
CA ILE A 51 -12.71 7.08 4.23
C ILE A 51 -12.50 6.24 5.48
N GLY A 52 -12.67 6.83 6.67
CA GLY A 52 -12.59 6.11 7.93
C GLY A 52 -13.58 4.95 8.01
N THR A 53 -14.82 5.17 7.57
CA THR A 53 -15.83 4.09 7.47
C THR A 53 -15.41 3.02 6.47
N TYR A 54 -14.90 3.41 5.30
CA TYR A 54 -14.48 2.48 4.27
C TYR A 54 -13.34 1.56 4.74
N VAL A 55 -12.22 2.10 5.23
CA VAL A 55 -11.02 1.31 5.57
C VAL A 55 -11.19 0.36 6.75
N ILE A 56 -12.23 0.56 7.58
CA ILE A 56 -12.59 -0.35 8.66
C ILE A 56 -13.77 -1.27 8.31
N SER A 57 -14.37 -1.11 7.14
CA SER A 57 -15.55 -1.88 6.73
C SER A 57 -15.19 -3.20 6.07
N THR A 58 -16.21 -4.06 5.95
CA THR A 58 -16.16 -5.26 5.11
C THR A 58 -15.86 -4.93 3.65
N GLN A 59 -16.21 -3.75 3.13
CA GLN A 59 -15.93 -3.40 1.74
C GLN A 59 -14.42 -3.34 1.47
N TYR A 60 -13.63 -2.76 2.36
CA TYR A 60 -12.17 -2.73 2.21
C TYR A 60 -11.56 -4.14 2.24
N GLN A 61 -12.12 -5.04 3.07
CA GLN A 61 -11.73 -6.45 3.10
C GLN A 61 -12.06 -7.16 1.80
N VAL A 62 -13.28 -6.98 1.27
CA VAL A 62 -13.72 -7.57 0.00
C VAL A 62 -12.91 -7.05 -1.19
N ASP A 63 -12.61 -5.74 -1.21
CA ASP A 63 -11.77 -5.13 -2.25
C ASP A 63 -10.35 -5.74 -2.21
N SER A 64 -9.78 -5.89 -1.00
CA SER A 64 -8.47 -6.52 -0.80
C SER A 64 -8.46 -7.99 -1.20
N GLU A 65 -9.50 -8.74 -0.81
CA GLU A 65 -9.66 -10.16 -1.18
C GLU A 65 -9.71 -10.33 -2.69
N ARG A 66 -10.52 -9.52 -3.39
CA ARG A 66 -10.66 -9.60 -4.84
C ARG A 66 -9.33 -9.33 -5.55
N ALA A 67 -8.55 -8.34 -5.11
CA ALA A 67 -7.22 -8.10 -5.67
C ALA A 67 -6.30 -9.32 -5.54
N ILE A 68 -6.35 -10.00 -4.40
CA ILE A 68 -5.56 -11.23 -4.16
C ILE A 68 -6.09 -12.43 -4.94
N GLU A 69 -7.41 -12.60 -5.05
CA GLU A 69 -8.02 -13.66 -5.86
C GLU A 69 -7.55 -13.60 -7.31
N GLU A 70 -7.52 -12.40 -7.92
CA GLU A 70 -7.02 -12.23 -9.28
C GLU A 70 -5.51 -12.56 -9.40
N CYS A 71 -4.71 -12.23 -8.38
CA CYS A 71 -3.30 -12.65 -8.33
C CYS A 71 -3.17 -14.19 -8.30
N LEU A 72 -4.02 -14.88 -7.55
CA LEU A 72 -4.04 -16.34 -7.47
C LEU A 72 -4.52 -16.98 -8.78
N VAL A 73 -5.52 -16.39 -9.44
CA VAL A 73 -5.95 -16.79 -10.79
C VAL A 73 -4.81 -16.63 -11.78
N TYR A 74 -4.09 -15.51 -11.76
CA TYR A 74 -2.91 -15.30 -12.60
C TYR A 74 -1.82 -16.37 -12.35
N LEU A 75 -1.52 -16.67 -11.08
CA LEU A 75 -0.53 -17.68 -10.70
C LEU A 75 -0.92 -19.11 -11.12
N SER A 76 -2.22 -19.41 -11.22
CA SER A 76 -2.71 -20.73 -11.62
C SER A 76 -2.84 -20.91 -13.14
N THR A 77 -3.09 -19.83 -13.88
CA THR A 77 -3.44 -19.88 -15.32
C THR A 77 -2.33 -19.43 -16.25
N SER A 78 -1.49 -18.51 -15.81
CA SER A 78 -0.64 -17.70 -16.71
C SER A 78 0.84 -17.72 -16.34
N CYS A 79 1.20 -18.32 -15.21
CA CYS A 79 2.56 -18.24 -14.68
C CYS A 79 3.40 -19.47 -15.03
N ASN A 80 4.18 -19.37 -16.11
CA ASN A 80 5.20 -20.35 -16.49
C ASN A 80 6.50 -20.13 -15.69
N LEU A 81 6.40 -20.29 -14.37
CA LEU A 81 7.54 -20.24 -13.46
C LEU A 81 8.63 -21.21 -13.93
N LYS A 82 9.87 -20.71 -14.09
CA LYS A 82 11.01 -21.52 -14.51
C LYS A 82 11.60 -22.33 -13.36
N LYS A 83 11.36 -21.90 -12.11
CA LYS A 83 11.83 -22.57 -10.88
C LYS A 83 13.35 -22.76 -10.81
N ASP A 84 14.09 -21.88 -11.47
CA ASP A 84 15.56 -21.78 -11.44
C ASP A 84 16.06 -20.86 -10.29
N GLY A 85 15.17 -20.47 -9.37
CA GLY A 85 15.45 -19.53 -8.29
C GLY A 85 15.46 -18.04 -8.70
N ARG A 86 15.09 -17.70 -9.94
CA ARG A 86 15.09 -16.31 -10.44
C ARG A 86 13.69 -15.72 -10.66
N ASP A 87 12.63 -16.49 -10.40
CA ASP A 87 11.26 -15.99 -10.43
C ASP A 87 10.95 -15.22 -9.14
N VAL A 88 10.59 -13.94 -9.26
CA VAL A 88 10.41 -13.02 -8.13
C VAL A 88 9.01 -12.43 -8.10
N TRP A 89 8.48 -12.27 -6.90
CA TRP A 89 7.36 -11.40 -6.59
C TRP A 89 7.80 -10.28 -5.63
N LEU A 90 7.38 -9.05 -5.92
CA LEU A 90 7.68 -7.91 -5.08
C LEU A 90 6.48 -7.55 -4.21
N PHE A 91 6.73 -7.27 -2.93
CA PHE A 91 5.71 -6.73 -2.04
C PHE A 91 6.16 -5.37 -1.47
N ASP A 92 5.26 -4.39 -1.46
CA ASP A 92 5.32 -3.30 -0.49
C ASP A 92 5.04 -3.83 0.93
N ILE A 93 5.23 -3.00 1.96
CA ILE A 93 4.97 -3.40 3.35
C ILE A 93 3.75 -2.66 3.92
N ASP A 94 3.82 -1.34 3.99
CA ASP A 94 2.79 -0.54 4.66
C ASP A 94 1.53 -0.47 3.80
N ASP A 95 0.39 -0.85 4.39
CA ASP A 95 -0.93 -1.03 3.75
C ASP A 95 -0.98 -2.04 2.59
N THR A 96 0.05 -2.88 2.47
CA THR A 96 0.07 -4.09 1.62
C THR A 96 0.20 -5.36 2.45
N LEU A 97 1.18 -5.44 3.36
CA LEU A 97 1.38 -6.57 4.27
C LEU A 97 1.00 -6.23 5.72
N LEU A 98 1.31 -5.01 6.14
CA LEU A 98 1.10 -4.49 7.49
C LEU A 98 0.17 -3.28 7.43
N SER A 99 -0.93 -3.31 8.17
CA SER A 99 -1.92 -2.23 8.17
C SER A 99 -1.46 -1.04 9.02
N THR A 100 -1.46 0.15 8.42
CA THR A 100 -1.23 1.41 9.13
C THR A 100 -2.54 2.07 9.61
N VAL A 101 -3.70 1.46 9.32
CA VAL A 101 -5.03 1.93 9.75
C VAL A 101 -5.09 2.24 11.26
N PRO A 102 -4.49 1.47 12.19
CA PRO A 102 -4.53 1.82 13.61
C PRO A 102 -3.84 3.16 13.95
N TYR A 103 -2.79 3.52 13.22
CA TYR A 103 -2.16 4.84 13.31
C TYR A 103 -3.13 5.88 12.75
N PHE A 104 -3.52 5.74 11.48
CA PHE A 104 -4.35 6.75 10.82
C PHE A 104 -5.72 6.95 11.47
N LYS A 105 -6.29 5.95 12.15
CA LYS A 105 -7.52 6.11 12.95
C LYS A 105 -7.38 7.18 14.05
N LYS A 106 -6.18 7.35 14.63
CA LYS A 106 -5.88 8.40 15.61
C LYS A 106 -5.50 9.73 14.96
N HIS A 107 -5.23 9.71 13.66
CA HIS A 107 -4.75 10.82 12.84
C HIS A 107 -5.73 11.11 11.68
N GLN A 108 -7.03 11.13 12.02
CA GLN A 108 -8.14 11.52 11.14
C GLN A 108 -8.18 10.80 9.79
N PHE A 109 -7.79 9.53 9.73
CA PHE A 109 -7.76 8.72 8.50
C PHE A 109 -7.04 9.42 7.33
N GLY A 110 -5.99 10.20 7.63
CA GLY A 110 -5.24 10.97 6.62
C GLY A 110 -5.81 12.36 6.31
N GLY A 111 -6.79 12.84 7.09
CA GLY A 111 -7.29 14.21 7.02
C GLY A 111 -6.30 15.25 7.54
N GLU A 112 -5.34 14.87 8.38
CA GLU A 112 -4.29 15.77 8.85
C GLU A 112 -2.97 15.54 8.11
N GLN A 113 -2.12 16.59 8.09
CA GLN A 113 -0.80 16.48 7.47
C GLN A 113 0.03 15.40 8.19
N LEU A 114 0.71 14.57 7.40
CA LEU A 114 1.49 13.47 7.93
C LEU A 114 2.69 13.97 8.75
N ASN A 115 2.67 13.69 10.05
CA ASN A 115 3.84 13.78 10.90
C ASN A 115 4.69 12.50 10.74
N LEU A 116 5.74 12.58 9.92
CA LEU A 116 6.62 11.45 9.66
C LEU A 116 7.31 10.92 10.91
N THR A 117 7.76 11.79 11.82
CA THR A 117 8.42 11.36 13.06
C THR A 117 7.48 10.55 13.93
N SER A 118 6.24 11.01 14.10
CA SER A 118 5.19 10.30 14.84
C SER A 118 4.87 8.93 14.22
N LEU A 119 4.78 8.86 12.89
CA LEU A 119 4.56 7.59 12.19
C LEU A 119 5.74 6.63 12.36
N GLU A 120 6.98 7.12 12.24
CA GLU A 120 8.18 6.30 12.44
C GLU A 120 8.27 5.79 13.90
N GLU A 121 7.91 6.62 14.89
CA GLU A 121 7.82 6.20 16.31
C GLU A 121 6.76 5.12 16.53
N TRP A 122 5.60 5.22 15.86
CA TRP A 122 4.59 4.16 15.89
C TRP A 122 5.11 2.87 15.23
N MET A 123 5.76 2.97 14.06
CA MET A 123 6.35 1.83 13.36
C MET A 123 7.45 1.12 14.18
N ARG A 124 8.23 1.87 14.97
CA ARG A 124 9.25 1.29 15.87
C ARG A 124 8.66 0.38 16.95
N GLN A 125 7.39 0.51 17.26
CA GLN A 125 6.73 -0.36 18.23
C GLN A 125 6.56 -1.78 17.69
N GLY A 126 6.58 -1.98 16.36
CA GLY A 126 6.51 -3.30 15.73
C GLY A 126 5.18 -4.02 15.94
N LYS A 127 4.06 -3.29 16.06
CA LYS A 127 2.73 -3.83 16.37
C LYS A 127 1.67 -3.58 15.28
N ALA A 128 2.10 -3.32 14.06
CA ALA A 128 1.17 -3.16 12.94
C ALA A 128 0.47 -4.51 12.68
N PRO A 129 -0.88 -4.54 12.56
CA PRO A 129 -1.61 -5.76 12.24
C PRO A 129 -1.30 -6.27 10.84
N VAL A 130 -1.44 -7.58 10.62
CA VAL A 130 -1.34 -8.19 9.29
C VAL A 130 -2.57 -7.88 8.43
N LEU A 131 -2.34 -7.79 7.13
CA LEU A 131 -3.38 -7.88 6.10
C LEU A 131 -3.47 -9.33 5.60
N GLU A 132 -4.43 -10.08 6.15
CA GLU A 132 -4.56 -11.55 6.03
C GLU A 132 -4.59 -12.04 4.58
N TYR A 133 -5.28 -11.35 3.68
CA TYR A 133 -5.34 -11.73 2.26
C TYR A 133 -3.96 -11.66 1.59
N SER A 134 -3.16 -10.66 1.92
CA SER A 134 -1.78 -10.55 1.42
C SER A 134 -0.88 -11.63 2.02
N LEU A 135 -1.08 -12.02 3.28
CA LEU A 135 -0.40 -13.17 3.89
C LEU A 135 -0.73 -14.48 3.16
N LYS A 136 -1.99 -14.68 2.76
CA LYS A 136 -2.40 -15.82 1.93
C LYS A 136 -1.63 -15.87 0.61
N LEU A 137 -1.54 -14.75 -0.12
CA LEU A 137 -0.77 -14.69 -1.37
C LEU A 137 0.72 -14.94 -1.14
N PHE A 138 1.30 -14.34 -0.10
CA PHE A 138 2.70 -14.52 0.27
C PHE A 138 3.03 -16.01 0.48
N ASN A 139 2.20 -16.72 1.25
CA ASN A 139 2.39 -18.14 1.53
C ASN A 139 2.22 -19.01 0.28
N GLU A 140 1.28 -18.66 -0.60
CA GLU A 140 1.08 -19.37 -1.87
C GLU A 140 2.26 -19.17 -2.84
N LEU A 141 2.82 -17.97 -2.93
CA LEU A 141 4.01 -17.71 -3.74
C LEU A 141 5.21 -18.49 -3.22
N LYS A 142 5.39 -18.51 -1.90
CA LYS A 142 6.45 -19.26 -1.23
C LYS A 142 6.32 -20.76 -1.47
N SER A 143 5.11 -21.34 -1.36
CA SER A 143 4.88 -22.77 -1.61
C SER A 143 5.22 -23.18 -3.04
N ARG A 144 5.13 -22.24 -3.99
CA ARG A 144 5.49 -22.42 -5.40
C ARG A 144 6.96 -22.19 -5.73
N GLY A 145 7.77 -21.82 -4.73
CA GLY A 145 9.21 -21.54 -4.88
C GLY A 145 9.53 -20.17 -5.49
N VAL A 146 8.55 -19.26 -5.55
CA VAL A 146 8.77 -17.87 -5.99
C VAL A 146 9.58 -17.15 -4.92
N GLN A 147 10.61 -16.43 -5.35
CA GLN A 147 11.44 -15.61 -4.46
C GLN A 147 10.68 -14.34 -4.09
N ILE A 148 10.53 -14.09 -2.79
CA ILE A 148 9.79 -12.93 -2.31
C ILE A 148 10.77 -11.83 -1.91
N ILE A 149 10.65 -10.65 -2.53
CA ILE A 149 11.46 -9.50 -2.19
C ILE A 149 10.56 -8.38 -1.67
N LEU A 150 10.83 -7.95 -0.44
CA LEU A 150 10.10 -6.86 0.20
C LEU A 150 10.78 -5.53 -0.13
N VAL A 151 10.03 -4.55 -0.61
CA VAL A 151 10.53 -3.23 -1.02
C VAL A 151 9.66 -2.13 -0.39
N SER A 152 10.13 -1.55 0.70
CA SER A 152 9.35 -0.58 1.49
C SER A 152 9.94 0.83 1.46
N SER A 153 9.05 1.81 1.62
CA SER A 153 9.40 3.22 1.80
C SER A 153 9.95 3.53 3.21
N ARG A 154 9.84 2.60 4.17
CA ARG A 154 10.44 2.74 5.50
C ARG A 154 11.95 2.96 5.40
N ARG A 155 12.47 3.80 6.28
CA ARG A 155 13.90 4.10 6.36
C ARG A 155 14.67 2.98 7.05
N GLY A 156 15.95 2.83 6.70
CA GLY A 156 16.81 1.75 7.19
C GLY A 156 16.89 1.61 8.72
N HIS A 157 16.74 2.70 9.47
CA HIS A 157 16.75 2.66 10.94
C HIS A 157 15.54 1.92 11.55
N LEU A 158 14.48 1.68 10.77
CA LEU A 158 13.31 0.89 11.18
C LEU A 158 13.47 -0.62 10.91
N ARG A 159 14.61 -1.05 10.34
CA ARG A 159 14.80 -2.43 9.85
C ARG A 159 14.44 -3.48 10.88
N SER A 160 14.97 -3.39 12.10
CA SER A 160 14.72 -4.40 13.14
C SER A 160 13.24 -4.48 13.50
N ALA A 161 12.62 -3.35 13.83
CA ALA A 161 11.19 -3.31 14.17
C ALA A 161 10.29 -3.80 13.03
N THR A 162 10.64 -3.51 11.77
CA THR A 162 9.93 -4.04 10.60
C THR A 162 10.05 -5.57 10.49
N ILE A 163 11.25 -6.12 10.68
CA ILE A 163 11.48 -7.57 10.62
C ILE A 163 10.71 -8.26 11.75
N ASP A 164 10.84 -7.76 12.99
CA ASP A 164 10.18 -8.34 14.16
C ASP A 164 8.66 -8.36 13.95
N ASN A 165 8.08 -7.24 13.52
CA ASN A 165 6.65 -7.16 13.25
C ASN A 165 6.20 -8.15 12.16
N LEU A 166 6.94 -8.25 11.04
CA LEU A 166 6.61 -9.17 9.95
C LEU A 166 6.61 -10.63 10.43
N VAL A 167 7.63 -11.01 11.21
CA VAL A 167 7.76 -12.35 11.80
C VAL A 167 6.63 -12.62 12.78
N ASP A 168 6.34 -11.68 13.68
CA ASP A 168 5.31 -11.81 14.71
C ASP A 168 3.92 -12.04 14.13
N VAL A 169 3.65 -11.51 12.93
CA VAL A 169 2.37 -11.67 12.24
C VAL A 169 2.38 -12.74 11.15
N GLY A 170 3.41 -13.59 11.11
CA GLY A 170 3.42 -14.83 10.33
C GLY A 170 4.10 -14.77 8.96
N TYR A 171 4.72 -13.64 8.58
CA TYR A 171 5.56 -13.59 7.39
C TYR A 171 6.92 -14.21 7.69
N HIS A 172 7.30 -15.25 6.95
CA HIS A 172 8.60 -15.91 7.09
C HIS A 172 9.18 -16.33 5.75
N GLY A 173 10.50 -16.24 5.61
CA GLY A 173 11.22 -16.79 4.45
C GLY A 173 11.14 -15.93 3.19
N TRP A 174 11.02 -14.61 3.33
CA TRP A 174 11.33 -13.71 2.22
C TRP A 174 12.83 -13.76 1.89
N THR A 175 13.17 -13.56 0.62
CA THR A 175 14.55 -13.64 0.12
C THR A 175 15.36 -12.39 0.48
N SER A 176 14.74 -11.21 0.43
CA SER A 176 15.42 -9.94 0.68
C SER A 176 14.46 -8.86 1.17
N LEU A 177 14.94 -7.97 2.04
CA LEU A 177 14.24 -6.76 2.47
C LEU A 177 15.05 -5.52 2.05
N ARG A 178 14.47 -4.71 1.16
CA ARG A 178 15.01 -3.44 0.65
C ARG A 178 14.25 -2.28 1.30
N LEU A 179 14.98 -1.48 2.07
CA LEU A 179 14.49 -0.28 2.76
C LEU A 179 15.22 0.94 2.20
N ARG A 180 14.65 2.13 2.41
CA ARG A 180 15.27 3.37 1.96
C ARG A 180 16.52 3.70 2.78
N GLY A 181 17.61 3.97 2.08
CA GLY A 181 18.83 4.52 2.62
C GLY A 181 18.76 6.05 2.80
N PRO A 182 19.80 6.66 3.40
CA PRO A 182 19.90 8.11 3.57
C PRO A 182 19.90 8.86 2.23
N ASP A 183 20.58 8.31 1.23
CA ASP A 183 20.76 8.94 -0.09
C ASP A 183 19.49 8.92 -0.94
N ASP A 184 18.54 8.03 -0.63
CA ASP A 184 17.24 7.95 -1.30
C ASP A 184 16.33 9.14 -0.97
N GLY A 185 16.71 9.99 0.01
CA GLY A 185 15.98 11.17 0.45
C GLY A 185 15.75 12.21 -0.66
N LEU A 186 16.70 12.33 -1.61
CA LEU A 186 16.67 13.30 -2.71
C LEU A 186 15.87 12.84 -3.91
N ASP A 187 15.71 11.52 -4.09
CA ASP A 187 15.22 10.91 -5.33
C ASP A 187 13.76 10.46 -5.29
N GLY A 188 13.12 10.46 -4.11
CA GLY A 188 11.71 10.11 -3.93
C GLY A 188 11.43 8.60 -3.92
N VAL A 189 10.32 8.20 -3.27
CA VAL A 189 9.96 6.77 -3.06
C VAL A 189 9.79 6.01 -4.38
N GLN A 190 9.20 6.66 -5.38
CA GLN A 190 8.93 6.02 -6.68
C GLN A 190 10.22 5.68 -7.43
N LYS A 191 11.21 6.59 -7.42
CA LYS A 191 12.52 6.36 -8.05
C LYS A 191 13.29 5.26 -7.33
N PHE A 192 13.28 5.25 -6.00
CA PHE A 192 13.86 4.15 -5.21
C PHE A 192 13.28 2.79 -5.61
N LYS A 193 11.95 2.63 -5.60
CA LYS A 193 11.30 1.37 -5.99
C LYS A 193 11.59 0.99 -7.44
N ALA A 194 11.63 1.97 -8.35
CA ALA A 194 12.00 1.73 -9.75
C ALA A 194 13.45 1.26 -9.91
N ASN A 195 14.39 1.83 -9.15
CA ASN A 195 15.79 1.44 -9.15
C ASN A 195 15.97 0.00 -8.64
N VAL A 196 15.27 -0.37 -7.57
CA VAL A 196 15.28 -1.77 -7.07
C VAL A 196 14.78 -2.73 -8.15
N ARG A 197 13.67 -2.41 -8.84
CA ARG A 197 13.17 -3.25 -9.95
C ARG A 197 14.20 -3.38 -11.07
N LYS A 198 14.82 -2.27 -11.47
CA LYS A 198 15.85 -2.25 -12.52
C LYS A 198 17.06 -3.09 -12.15
N GLN A 199 17.53 -2.99 -10.91
CA GLN A 199 18.64 -3.81 -10.40
C GLN A 199 18.30 -5.31 -10.47
N LEU A 200 17.13 -5.71 -9.99
CA LEU A 200 16.71 -7.11 -10.03
C LEU A 200 16.65 -7.67 -11.46
N ILE A 201 16.11 -6.89 -12.40
CA ILE A 201 16.08 -7.29 -13.82
C ILE A 201 17.51 -7.43 -14.37
N ASN A 202 18.40 -6.49 -14.06
CA ASN A 202 19.80 -6.54 -14.49
C ASN A 202 20.57 -7.73 -13.89
N ASP A 203 20.24 -8.11 -12.66
CA ASP A 203 20.79 -9.30 -11.99
C ASP A 203 20.21 -10.61 -12.57
N GLY A 204 19.26 -10.50 -13.50
CA GLY A 204 18.65 -11.59 -14.25
C GLY A 204 17.45 -12.23 -13.54
N TYR A 205 16.80 -11.52 -12.62
CA TYR A 205 15.51 -11.94 -12.05
C TYR A 205 14.35 -11.63 -13.00
N ARG A 206 13.31 -12.46 -12.93
CA ARG A 206 12.04 -12.28 -13.64
C ARG A 206 10.97 -11.88 -12.63
N ILE A 207 10.50 -10.65 -12.75
CA ILE A 207 9.44 -10.12 -11.87
C ILE A 207 8.09 -10.53 -12.47
N TRP A 208 7.35 -11.39 -11.77
CA TRP A 208 6.04 -11.90 -12.21
C TRP A 208 4.88 -11.07 -11.69
N GLY A 209 5.07 -10.39 -10.57
CA GLY A 209 4.04 -9.58 -9.95
C GLY A 209 4.62 -8.62 -8.93
N ILE A 210 3.84 -7.58 -8.69
CA ILE A 210 4.10 -6.54 -7.70
C ILE A 210 2.78 -6.32 -6.99
N LEU A 211 2.79 -6.41 -5.67
CA LEU A 211 1.67 -6.02 -4.81
C LEU A 211 2.11 -4.93 -3.84
#